data_AF-A0A950TMQ5-F1
#
_entry.id   AF-A0A950TMQ5-F1
#
_cell.length_a   1.000
_cell.length_b   1.000
_cell.length_c   1.000
_cell.angle_alpha   90.00
_cell.angle_beta   90.00
_cell.angle_gamma   90.00
#
_symmetry.space_group_name_H-M   'P 1'
#
loop_
_entity.id
_entity.type
_entity.pdbx_description
1 polymer ?
#
loop_
_entity_poly.entity_id
_entity_poly.type
_entity_poly.pdbx_seq_one_letter_code
_entity_poly.pdbx_strand_id
1 'polypeptide(L)'
;DSGSLSISGNRSLYDATSSGELTRVGAVLGTPLYMSPEQCRGEHLDPRSDIYSLGVIAYQMLSGAPPFEGDFKHVMEAHKSVTPRPLKTRGVRRKMRRVIDNSLSKDPEKRPQTAEAFASELRARSEGIWALLRRAMVIYSEHLTKFLSLSALFYVVPAVLTFAVILISFLRVSGQISDIAGSTILGVLYVVLSLSGAFFATLNVAAIVWITTQYLSVPLRPVSVRKTLREVLRNWKRVSASGALAAFMPIVAAIIGSVLVFAVIGGMVKVMSMASGLNLYAPIVGASFGGLTFPIVFFVVYVSCLLVTPVAMMERTRIREGFRRSRKLVKRAFVTSLAAAAIMFLVPAILAGCLSFFVQVTAKAYSPSKPDADTATPTTDQSQNGDIQINTSTSKGGFDWSLGPKHASPAVPEPMDMQDKIKHTVLESAVQIFWLPLQIIMLSFTGIIVALLYIKTRLAGGESMHDLIERFEDEGRPRKKWQERVRQRLIQSGRIPSKP
;
A
#
# COMPACT_ATOMS: atom_id res chain seq x y z
N ASP A 1 -49.11 -51.09 40.89
CA ASP A 1 -48.87 -49.97 41.80
C ASP A 1 -47.38 -49.78 42.00
N SER A 2 -46.77 -48.87 41.22
CA SER A 2 -46.40 -47.50 41.64
C SER A 2 -45.28 -47.53 42.68
N GLY A 3 -44.10 -46.92 42.54
CA GLY A 3 -43.50 -46.02 41.59
C GLY A 3 -42.28 -45.40 42.29
N SER A 4 -41.27 -44.98 41.53
CA SER A 4 -40.27 -43.92 41.81
C SER A 4 -38.84 -44.32 41.44
N LEU A 5 -38.33 -43.69 40.38
CA LEU A 5 -37.01 -43.06 40.40
C LEU A 5 -36.87 -42.18 39.16
N SER A 6 -36.96 -40.88 39.42
CA SER A 6 -36.66 -39.80 38.50
C SER A 6 -35.21 -39.87 38.05
N ILE A 7 -34.96 -39.86 36.73
CA ILE A 7 -33.69 -39.41 36.18
C ILE A 7 -34.01 -38.35 35.12
N SER A 8 -34.18 -37.13 35.60
CA SER A 8 -33.90 -35.93 34.82
C SER A 8 -32.38 -35.86 34.67
N GLY A 9 -31.89 -35.91 33.43
CA GLY A 9 -30.48 -35.80 33.13
C GLY A 9 -30.30 -35.31 31.70
N ASN A 10 -30.14 -33.99 31.55
CA ASN A 10 -29.64 -33.34 30.35
C ASN A 10 -28.36 -34.04 29.89
N ARG A 11 -28.43 -34.88 28.85
CA ARG A 11 -27.23 -35.38 28.18
C ARG A 11 -26.78 -34.33 27.17
N SER A 12 -25.80 -33.56 27.61
CA SER A 12 -25.02 -32.66 26.78
C SER A 12 -24.22 -33.46 25.75
N LEU A 13 -24.24 -33.02 24.48
CA LEU A 13 -23.50 -33.63 23.36
C LEU A 13 -21.96 -33.66 23.55
N TYR A 14 -21.43 -33.03 24.61
CA TYR A 14 -20.00 -32.94 24.88
C TYR A 14 -19.42 -34.15 25.64
N ASP A 15 -20.24 -35.06 26.19
CA ASP A 15 -19.77 -36.16 27.05
C ASP A 15 -19.54 -37.52 26.33
N ALA A 16 -19.61 -37.56 25.00
CA ALA A 16 -19.50 -38.80 24.22
C ALA A 16 -18.06 -39.32 24.02
N THR A 17 -17.22 -39.29 25.06
CA THR A 17 -15.83 -39.81 24.99
C THR A 17 -15.56 -41.04 25.84
N SER A 18 -16.59 -41.78 26.26
CA SER A 18 -16.36 -43.10 26.83
C SER A 18 -17.51 -44.06 26.52
N SER A 19 -17.13 -45.31 26.21
CA SER A 19 -17.97 -46.52 26.11
C SER A 19 -18.48 -46.89 24.70
N GLY A 20 -17.60 -47.54 23.94
CA GLY A 20 -17.76 -48.98 23.62
C GLY A 20 -18.93 -49.49 22.75
N GLU A 21 -19.87 -48.67 22.27
CA GLU A 21 -21.02 -49.16 21.46
C GLU A 21 -21.10 -48.52 20.06
N LEU A 22 -19.96 -48.37 19.37
CA LEU A 22 -19.86 -47.64 18.10
C LEU A 22 -19.70 -48.56 16.88
N THR A 23 -20.42 -49.68 16.81
CA THR A 23 -20.56 -50.47 15.57
C THR A 23 -21.92 -51.15 15.47
N ARG A 24 -22.98 -50.37 15.26
CA ARG A 24 -24.19 -50.88 14.60
C ARG A 24 -24.12 -50.48 13.13
N VAL A 25 -24.13 -51.48 12.24
CA VAL A 25 -24.13 -51.31 10.78
C VAL A 25 -25.24 -50.32 10.40
N GLY A 26 -24.85 -49.15 9.87
CA GLY A 26 -25.75 -48.04 9.53
C GLY A 26 -25.57 -46.74 10.34
N ALA A 27 -24.67 -46.69 11.34
CA ALA A 27 -24.36 -45.46 12.06
C ALA A 27 -23.60 -44.47 11.15
N VAL A 28 -24.28 -43.38 10.76
CA VAL A 28 -23.68 -42.25 10.03
C VAL A 28 -22.53 -41.69 10.88
N LEU A 29 -21.30 -41.95 10.45
CA LEU A 29 -20.08 -41.52 11.11
C LEU A 29 -19.88 -40.00 10.87
N GLY A 30 -20.23 -39.18 11.86
CA GLY A 30 -19.94 -37.75 11.87
C GLY A 30 -20.60 -37.03 13.05
N THR A 31 -20.07 -35.88 13.46
CA THR A 31 -20.73 -35.01 14.44
C THR A 31 -21.95 -34.36 13.75
N PRO A 32 -23.19 -34.74 14.10
CA PRO A 32 -24.40 -34.33 13.36
C PRO A 32 -24.59 -32.81 13.32
N LEU A 33 -23.99 -32.09 14.27
CA LEU A 33 -24.04 -30.63 14.41
C LEU A 33 -23.62 -29.86 13.16
N TYR A 34 -22.80 -30.43 12.29
CA TYR A 34 -22.26 -29.74 11.12
C TYR A 34 -22.73 -30.33 9.79
N MET A 35 -23.61 -31.34 9.82
CA MET A 35 -24.05 -32.02 8.61
C MET A 35 -24.94 -31.12 7.75
N SER A 36 -24.76 -31.20 6.44
CA SER A 36 -25.66 -30.57 5.48
C SER A 36 -27.00 -31.33 5.36
N PRO A 37 -28.09 -30.65 4.93
CA PRO A 37 -29.40 -31.28 4.75
C PRO A 37 -29.35 -32.52 3.85
N GLU A 38 -28.60 -32.46 2.75
CA GLU A 38 -28.36 -33.55 1.81
C GLU A 38 -27.58 -34.72 2.44
N GLN A 39 -26.58 -34.45 3.29
CA GLN A 39 -25.93 -35.51 4.10
C GLN A 39 -26.92 -36.17 5.05
N CYS A 40 -27.79 -35.40 5.70
CA CYS A 40 -28.81 -35.95 6.58
C CYS A 40 -29.88 -36.77 5.84
N ARG A 41 -30.10 -36.51 4.55
CA ARG A 41 -31.01 -37.26 3.66
C ARG A 41 -30.34 -38.43 2.93
N GLY A 42 -29.01 -38.53 2.95
CA GLY A 42 -28.26 -39.53 2.18
C GLY A 42 -28.25 -39.25 0.67
N GLU A 43 -28.39 -37.99 0.27
CA GLU A 43 -28.36 -37.53 -1.12
C GLU A 43 -26.92 -37.37 -1.64
N HIS A 44 -26.77 -37.14 -2.96
CA HIS A 44 -25.46 -36.86 -3.56
C HIS A 44 -24.87 -35.57 -2.98
N LEU A 45 -23.61 -35.63 -2.53
CA LEU A 45 -22.91 -34.49 -1.96
C LEU A 45 -22.19 -33.70 -3.05
N ASP A 46 -22.23 -32.38 -2.93
CA ASP A 46 -21.49 -31.49 -3.82
C ASP A 46 -20.71 -30.45 -2.98
N PRO A 47 -19.88 -29.58 -3.59
CA PRO A 47 -19.11 -28.59 -2.82
C PRO A 47 -19.96 -27.63 -1.97
N ARG A 48 -21.28 -27.55 -2.19
CA ARG A 48 -22.21 -26.69 -1.44
C ARG A 48 -22.64 -27.34 -0.12
N SER A 49 -22.42 -28.65 0.04
CA SER A 49 -22.53 -29.35 1.33
C SER A 49 -21.50 -28.81 2.32
N ASP A 50 -20.25 -28.64 1.88
CA ASP A 50 -19.19 -28.06 2.70
C ASP A 50 -19.49 -26.60 3.06
N ILE A 51 -20.10 -25.83 2.16
CA ILE A 51 -20.50 -24.44 2.41
C ILE A 51 -21.57 -24.36 3.51
N TYR A 52 -22.50 -25.31 3.55
CA TYR A 52 -23.47 -25.40 4.65
C TYR A 52 -22.76 -25.65 5.98
N SER A 53 -21.86 -26.64 6.04
CA SER A 53 -21.09 -26.95 7.25
C SER A 53 -20.25 -25.75 7.72
N LEU A 54 -19.61 -25.03 6.79
CA LEU A 54 -18.90 -23.78 7.09
C LEU A 54 -19.84 -22.68 7.58
N GLY A 55 -21.06 -22.60 7.05
CA GLY A 55 -22.13 -21.72 7.54
C GLY A 55 -22.47 -22.00 9.00
N VAL A 56 -22.59 -23.27 9.39
CA VAL A 56 -22.84 -23.68 10.78
C VAL A 56 -21.69 -23.28 11.70
N ILE A 57 -20.45 -23.51 11.29
CA ILE A 57 -19.26 -23.10 12.04
C ILE A 57 -19.20 -21.57 12.19
N ALA A 58 -19.46 -20.83 11.10
CA ALA A 58 -19.49 -19.37 11.13
C ALA A 58 -20.59 -18.81 12.04
N TYR A 59 -21.77 -19.45 12.05
CA TYR A 59 -22.83 -19.15 13.00
C TYR A 59 -22.34 -19.34 14.43
N GLN A 60 -21.84 -20.54 14.75
CA GLN A 60 -21.36 -20.91 16.08
C GLN A 60 -20.26 -19.98 16.61
N MET A 61 -19.28 -19.60 15.77
CA MET A 61 -18.22 -18.67 16.16
C MET A 61 -18.75 -17.27 16.54
N LEU A 62 -19.90 -16.86 15.98
CA LEU A 62 -20.47 -15.52 16.20
C LEU A 62 -21.58 -15.50 17.25
N SER A 63 -22.32 -16.59 17.43
CA SER A 63 -23.37 -16.72 18.45
C SER A 63 -22.86 -17.36 19.75
N GLY A 64 -21.75 -18.09 19.69
CA GLY A 64 -21.26 -18.96 20.78
C GLY A 64 -21.86 -20.37 20.78
N ALA A 65 -22.87 -20.63 19.94
CA ALA A 65 -23.64 -21.88 19.93
C ALA A 65 -24.07 -22.26 18.50
N PRO A 66 -24.11 -23.56 18.13
CA PRO A 66 -24.57 -23.98 16.81
C PRO A 66 -26.04 -23.57 16.56
N PRO A 67 -26.48 -23.50 15.29
CA PRO A 67 -27.84 -23.10 14.95
C PRO A 67 -28.90 -24.09 15.46
N PHE A 68 -28.51 -25.36 15.65
CA PHE A 68 -29.35 -26.44 16.16
C PHE A 68 -28.61 -27.21 17.24
N GLU A 69 -29.31 -27.53 18.33
CA GLU A 69 -28.81 -28.27 19.49
C GLU A 69 -29.83 -29.34 19.88
N GLY A 70 -29.39 -30.39 20.56
CA GLY A 70 -30.23 -31.48 21.04
C GLY A 70 -29.65 -32.86 20.69
N ASP A 71 -30.44 -33.91 20.88
CA ASP A 71 -30.01 -35.28 20.59
C ASP A 71 -29.77 -35.50 19.08
N PHE A 72 -28.97 -36.52 18.75
CA PHE A 72 -28.56 -36.86 17.38
C PHE A 72 -29.72 -36.83 16.36
N LYS A 73 -30.84 -37.48 16.67
CA LYS A 73 -32.03 -37.52 15.79
C LYS A 73 -32.69 -36.15 15.62
N HIS A 74 -32.74 -35.37 16.69
CA HIS A 74 -33.33 -34.04 16.68
C HIS A 74 -32.51 -33.07 15.82
N VAL A 75 -31.18 -33.10 15.99
CA VAL A 75 -30.26 -32.28 15.20
C VAL A 75 -30.36 -32.66 13.72
N MET A 76 -30.31 -33.95 13.38
CA MET A 76 -30.47 -34.39 11.98
C MET A 76 -31.77 -33.89 11.35
N GLU A 77 -32.90 -33.97 12.07
CA GLU A 77 -34.18 -33.50 11.56
C GLU A 77 -34.20 -31.97 11.42
N ALA A 78 -33.63 -31.25 12.39
CA ALA A 78 -33.51 -29.80 12.33
C ALA A 78 -32.67 -29.32 11.13
N HIS A 79 -31.60 -30.06 10.80
CA HIS A 79 -30.80 -29.80 9.61
C HIS A 79 -31.61 -30.01 8.31
N LYS A 80 -32.61 -30.89 8.28
CA LYS A 80 -33.46 -31.13 7.09
C LYS A 80 -34.54 -30.06 6.90
N SER A 81 -35.27 -29.73 7.96
CA SER A 81 -36.57 -29.05 7.85
C SER A 81 -36.68 -27.74 8.62
N VAL A 82 -35.87 -27.53 9.66
CA VAL A 82 -36.00 -26.36 10.55
C VAL A 82 -35.18 -25.18 10.03
N THR A 83 -35.81 -24.01 9.96
CA THR A 83 -35.13 -22.74 9.65
C THR A 83 -34.25 -22.32 10.83
N PRO A 84 -32.95 -22.04 10.62
CA PRO A 84 -32.05 -21.62 11.70
C PRO A 84 -32.51 -20.28 12.30
N ARG A 85 -32.27 -20.10 13.61
CA ARG A 85 -32.56 -18.83 14.27
C ARG A 85 -31.67 -17.73 13.68
N PRO A 86 -32.21 -16.56 13.28
CA PRO A 86 -31.40 -15.49 12.72
C PRO A 86 -30.29 -15.03 13.68
N LEU A 87 -29.10 -14.75 13.15
CA LEU A 87 -27.97 -14.31 13.96
C LEU A 87 -28.20 -12.90 14.52
N LYS A 88 -28.56 -12.80 15.80
CA LYS A 88 -28.87 -11.52 16.49
C LYS A 88 -27.67 -10.85 17.17
N THR A 89 -26.48 -11.45 17.13
CA THR A 89 -25.26 -10.94 17.81
C THR A 89 -24.95 -9.49 17.45
N ARG A 90 -24.78 -8.64 18.48
CA ARG A 90 -24.35 -7.23 18.32
C ARG A 90 -22.95 -7.16 17.70
N GLY A 91 -22.71 -6.19 16.82
CA GLY A 91 -21.43 -6.02 16.13
C GLY A 91 -21.28 -6.80 14.81
N VAL A 92 -22.19 -7.73 14.50
CA VAL A 92 -22.18 -8.44 13.20
C VAL A 92 -22.91 -7.60 12.14
N ARG A 93 -22.22 -7.26 11.04
CA ARG A 93 -22.77 -6.45 9.94
C ARG A 93 -23.86 -7.20 9.16
N ARG A 94 -24.85 -6.48 8.66
CA ARG A 94 -26.00 -7.03 7.90
C ARG A 94 -25.59 -7.93 6.73
N LYS A 95 -24.56 -7.55 5.96
CA LYS A 95 -24.08 -8.34 4.82
C LYS A 95 -23.60 -9.72 5.28
N MET A 96 -22.77 -9.77 6.34
CA MET A 96 -22.25 -11.02 6.90
C MET A 96 -23.36 -11.93 7.42
N ARG A 97 -24.37 -11.38 8.11
CA ARG A 97 -25.55 -12.14 8.53
C ARG A 97 -26.24 -12.79 7.34
N ARG A 98 -26.50 -12.02 6.28
CA ARG A 98 -27.13 -12.51 5.05
C ARG A 98 -26.35 -13.67 4.41
N VAL A 99 -25.02 -13.60 4.36
CA VAL A 99 -24.20 -14.69 3.80
C VAL A 99 -24.37 -15.97 4.61
N ILE A 100 -24.32 -15.85 5.93
CA ILE A 100 -24.46 -16.98 6.85
C ILE A 100 -25.88 -17.57 6.70
N ASP A 101 -26.91 -16.73 6.70
CA ASP A 101 -28.29 -17.15 6.50
C ASP A 101 -28.46 -17.89 5.14
N ASN A 102 -27.88 -17.36 4.06
CA ASN A 102 -27.90 -17.99 2.74
C ASN A 102 -27.15 -19.34 2.72
N SER A 103 -25.99 -19.42 3.39
CA SER A 103 -25.21 -20.67 3.48
C SER A 103 -25.96 -21.78 4.23
N LEU A 104 -26.85 -21.41 5.16
CA LEU A 104 -27.70 -22.32 5.92
C LEU A 104 -29.05 -22.62 5.24
N SER A 105 -29.22 -22.21 3.98
CA SER A 105 -30.39 -22.58 3.18
C SER A 105 -30.49 -24.09 3.01
N LYS A 106 -31.70 -24.63 3.13
CA LYS A 106 -31.96 -26.07 2.90
C LYS A 106 -31.84 -26.43 1.42
N ASP A 107 -32.17 -25.49 0.55
CA ASP A 107 -32.00 -25.57 -0.90
C ASP A 107 -30.55 -25.18 -1.27
N PRO A 108 -29.75 -26.10 -1.87
CA PRO A 108 -28.37 -25.83 -2.31
C PRO A 108 -28.24 -24.69 -3.33
N GLU A 109 -29.25 -24.45 -4.18
CA GLU A 109 -29.20 -23.41 -5.21
C GLU A 109 -29.22 -21.99 -4.61
N LYS A 110 -29.80 -21.84 -3.42
CA LYS A 110 -29.82 -20.56 -2.69
C LYS A 110 -28.56 -20.30 -1.88
N ARG A 111 -27.66 -21.28 -1.78
CA ARG A 111 -26.36 -21.13 -1.11
C ARG A 111 -25.37 -20.42 -2.05
N PRO A 112 -24.29 -19.84 -1.53
CA PRO A 112 -23.15 -19.47 -2.36
C PRO A 112 -22.68 -20.69 -3.14
N GLN A 113 -22.53 -20.55 -4.45
CA GLN A 113 -22.22 -21.69 -5.32
C GLN A 113 -20.76 -22.16 -5.20
N THR A 114 -19.89 -21.33 -4.65
CA THR A 114 -18.48 -21.65 -4.43
C THR A 114 -18.02 -21.18 -3.05
N ALA A 115 -17.04 -21.88 -2.47
CA ALA A 115 -16.41 -21.46 -1.23
C ALA A 115 -15.74 -20.08 -1.35
N GLU A 116 -15.27 -19.72 -2.55
CA GLU A 116 -14.73 -18.39 -2.84
C GLU A 116 -15.80 -17.30 -2.77
N ALA A 117 -17.00 -17.55 -3.32
CA ALA A 117 -18.13 -16.63 -3.21
C ALA A 117 -18.54 -16.43 -1.74
N PHE A 118 -18.67 -17.52 -0.97
CA PHE A 118 -18.95 -17.47 0.47
C PHE A 118 -17.91 -16.65 1.22
N ALA A 119 -16.62 -16.95 1.00
CA ALA A 119 -15.53 -16.27 1.67
C ALA A 119 -15.43 -14.79 1.23
N SER A 120 -15.72 -14.45 -0.03
CA SER A 120 -15.74 -13.07 -0.53
C SER A 120 -16.82 -12.25 0.16
N GLU A 121 -18.03 -12.79 0.29
CA GLU A 121 -19.12 -12.09 0.95
C GLU A 121 -18.91 -11.95 2.46
N LEU A 122 -18.35 -12.98 3.13
CA LEU A 122 -17.93 -12.87 4.54
C LEU A 122 -16.80 -11.86 4.73
N ARG A 123 -15.81 -11.87 3.83
CA ARG A 123 -14.68 -10.93 3.80
C ARG A 123 -15.04 -9.56 3.28
N ALA A 124 -16.31 -9.29 2.95
CA ALA A 124 -16.83 -7.96 2.60
C ALA A 124 -16.80 -7.01 3.82
N ARG A 125 -15.60 -6.86 4.35
CA ARG A 125 -15.10 -5.83 5.21
C ARG A 125 -15.03 -4.58 4.33
N SER A 126 -15.89 -3.63 4.65
CA SER A 126 -15.77 -2.18 4.42
C SER A 126 -14.91 -1.76 3.23
N GLU A 127 -15.56 -1.26 2.20
CA GLU A 127 -14.99 -0.70 0.96
C GLU A 127 -13.99 0.46 1.17
N GLY A 128 -13.79 0.92 2.40
CA GLY A 128 -12.95 2.06 2.75
C GLY A 128 -11.44 1.78 2.77
N ILE A 129 -10.68 2.83 2.46
CA ILE A 129 -9.22 2.88 2.48
C ILE A 129 -8.63 2.50 3.86
N TRP A 130 -9.32 2.86 4.95
CA TRP A 130 -8.90 2.57 6.32
C TRP A 130 -8.83 1.08 6.66
N ALA A 131 -9.67 0.25 6.03
CA ALA A 131 -9.61 -1.20 6.23
C ALA A 131 -8.41 -1.81 5.51
N LEU A 132 -8.04 -1.26 4.35
CA LEU A 132 -6.83 -1.63 3.62
C LEU A 132 -5.60 -1.27 4.45
N LEU A 133 -5.53 -0.05 4.98
CA LEU A 133 -4.44 0.39 5.86
C LEU A 133 -4.32 -0.48 7.13
N ARG A 134 -5.45 -0.80 7.78
CA ARG A 134 -5.44 -1.67 8.97
C ARG A 134 -4.89 -3.06 8.65
N ARG A 135 -5.31 -3.66 7.52
CA ARG A 135 -4.78 -4.96 7.08
C ARG A 135 -3.29 -4.86 6.75
N ALA A 136 -2.88 -3.80 6.07
CA ALA A 136 -1.47 -3.56 5.76
C ALA A 136 -0.63 -3.47 7.04
N MET A 137 -1.11 -2.75 8.06
CA MET A 137 -0.42 -2.61 9.35
C MET A 137 -0.25 -3.95 10.07
N VAL A 138 -1.29 -4.80 10.11
CA VAL A 138 -1.22 -6.12 10.75
C VAL A 138 -0.18 -7.01 10.06
N ILE A 139 -0.23 -7.10 8.73
CA ILE A 139 0.73 -7.89 7.95
C ILE A 139 2.15 -7.35 8.16
N TYR A 140 2.29 -6.02 8.16
CA TYR A 140 3.56 -5.36 8.35
C TYR A 140 4.19 -5.67 9.71
N SER A 141 3.40 -5.58 10.79
CA SER A 141 3.89 -5.86 12.14
C SER A 141 4.28 -7.33 12.33
N GLU A 142 3.58 -8.26 11.71
CA GLU A 142 3.83 -9.70 11.84
C GLU A 142 5.16 -10.13 11.18
N HIS A 143 5.57 -9.43 10.12
CA HIS A 143 6.76 -9.77 9.33
C HIS A 143 7.71 -8.58 9.15
N LEU A 144 7.74 -7.67 10.12
CA LEU A 144 8.46 -6.40 10.08
C LEU A 144 9.92 -6.58 9.63
N THR A 145 10.67 -7.46 10.29
CA THR A 145 12.09 -7.69 10.00
C THR A 145 12.33 -8.20 8.58
N LYS A 146 11.42 -9.01 8.03
CA LYS A 146 11.53 -9.55 6.66
C LYS A 146 11.25 -8.48 5.61
N PHE A 147 10.25 -7.63 5.86
CA PHE A 147 9.95 -6.51 4.97
C PHE A 147 11.05 -5.44 4.99
N LEU A 148 11.53 -5.05 6.19
CA LEU A 148 12.62 -4.09 6.33
C LEU A 148 13.91 -4.61 5.69
N SER A 149 14.30 -5.86 5.94
CA SER A 149 15.52 -6.42 5.34
C SER A 149 15.44 -6.49 3.81
N LEU A 150 14.27 -6.84 3.26
CA LEU A 150 14.05 -6.83 1.81
C LEU A 150 14.14 -5.40 1.26
N SER A 151 13.53 -4.40 1.91
CA SER A 151 13.61 -3.00 1.49
C SER A 151 15.01 -2.40 1.63
N ALA A 152 15.71 -2.69 2.73
CA ALA A 152 17.08 -2.27 2.92
C ALA A 152 18.00 -2.77 1.78
N LEU A 153 17.81 -4.01 1.33
CA LEU A 153 18.59 -4.58 0.22
C LEU A 153 18.42 -3.80 -1.10
N PHE A 154 17.17 -3.46 -1.46
CA PHE A 154 16.92 -2.66 -2.67
C PHE A 154 17.37 -1.20 -2.51
N TYR A 155 17.51 -0.72 -1.28
CA TYR A 155 17.92 0.65 -0.97
C TYR A 155 19.45 0.84 -0.89
N VAL A 156 20.25 -0.23 -1.01
CA VAL A 156 21.72 -0.13 -0.95
C VAL A 156 22.29 0.84 -2.00
N VAL A 157 21.83 0.75 -3.25
CA VAL A 157 22.35 1.62 -4.33
C VAL A 157 21.97 3.09 -4.09
N PRO A 158 20.70 3.45 -3.83
CA PRO A 158 20.35 4.81 -3.41
C PRO A 158 21.13 5.28 -2.18
N ALA A 159 21.33 4.43 -1.17
CA ALA A 159 22.06 4.79 0.04
C ALA A 159 23.53 5.16 -0.24
N VAL A 160 24.22 4.39 -1.09
CA VAL A 160 25.60 4.69 -1.51
C VAL A 160 25.66 6.00 -2.28
N LEU A 161 24.70 6.26 -3.17
CA LEU A 161 24.60 7.52 -3.90
C LEU A 161 24.32 8.70 -2.96
N THR A 162 23.46 8.54 -1.96
CA THR A 162 23.23 9.56 -0.92
C THR A 162 24.50 9.83 -0.13
N PHE A 163 25.26 8.80 0.24
CA PHE A 163 26.54 8.98 0.91
C PHE A 163 27.54 9.74 0.03
N ALA A 164 27.58 9.46 -1.27
CA ALA A 164 28.41 10.21 -2.22
C ALA A 164 27.98 11.68 -2.32
N VAL A 165 26.68 11.98 -2.30
CA VAL A 165 26.17 13.37 -2.27
C VAL A 165 26.68 14.09 -1.04
N ILE A 166 26.52 13.48 0.14
CA ILE A 166 26.97 14.05 1.41
C ILE A 166 28.48 14.32 1.36
N LEU A 167 29.28 13.34 0.93
CA LEU A 167 30.73 13.48 0.83
C LEU A 167 31.14 14.65 -0.07
N ILE A 168 30.55 14.76 -1.26
CA ILE A 168 30.87 15.84 -2.21
C ILE A 168 30.41 17.19 -1.69
N SER A 169 29.27 17.26 -0.98
CA SER A 169 28.82 18.47 -0.30
C SER A 169 29.84 18.94 0.74
N PHE A 170 30.39 18.04 1.55
CA PHE A 170 31.47 18.38 2.49
C PHE A 170 32.76 18.81 1.80
N LEU A 171 33.17 18.12 0.72
CA LEU A 171 34.37 18.49 -0.05
C LEU A 171 34.24 19.89 -0.66
N ARG A 172 33.06 20.25 -1.19
CA ARG A 172 32.77 21.59 -1.69
C ARG A 172 32.91 22.65 -0.59
N VAL A 173 32.34 22.41 0.59
CA VAL A 173 32.38 23.38 1.71
C VAL A 173 33.78 23.52 2.28
N SER A 174 34.57 22.45 2.28
CA SER A 174 35.96 22.46 2.73
C SER A 174 36.92 23.22 1.80
N GLY A 175 36.45 23.69 0.63
CA GLY A 175 37.26 24.40 -0.35
C GLY A 175 38.20 23.50 -1.17
N GLN A 176 38.14 22.18 -1.02
CA GLN A 176 38.93 21.24 -1.82
C GLN A 176 38.48 21.17 -3.29
N ILE A 177 37.23 21.54 -3.57
CA ILE A 177 36.65 21.56 -4.92
C ILE A 177 36.15 22.97 -5.21
N SER A 178 36.33 23.46 -6.43
CA SER A 178 35.79 24.75 -6.86
C SER A 178 34.26 24.75 -6.82
N ASP A 179 33.65 25.90 -6.49
CA ASP A 179 32.20 26.01 -6.34
C ASP A 179 31.40 25.62 -7.59
N ILE A 180 31.92 25.95 -8.77
CA ILE A 180 31.30 25.64 -10.06
C ILE A 180 31.39 24.13 -10.36
N ALA A 181 32.56 23.51 -10.12
CA ALA A 181 32.71 22.07 -10.32
C ALA A 181 31.87 21.28 -9.30
N GLY A 182 31.90 21.68 -8.03
CA GLY A 182 31.14 21.04 -6.97
C GLY A 182 29.64 21.09 -7.20
N SER A 183 29.09 22.25 -7.59
CA SER A 183 27.66 22.39 -7.89
C SER A 183 27.23 21.55 -9.10
N THR A 184 28.05 21.49 -10.16
CA THR A 184 27.77 20.67 -11.35
C THR A 184 27.75 19.18 -11.01
N ILE A 185 28.76 18.70 -10.27
CA ILE A 185 28.85 17.29 -9.84
C ILE A 185 27.66 16.92 -8.95
N LEU A 186 27.33 17.78 -7.97
CA LEU A 186 26.16 17.56 -7.11
C LEU A 186 24.86 17.49 -7.92
N GLY A 187 24.67 18.40 -8.89
CA GLY A 187 23.50 18.39 -9.76
C GLY A 187 23.35 17.07 -10.53
N VAL A 188 24.43 16.58 -11.15
CA VAL A 188 24.43 15.29 -11.85
C VAL A 188 24.13 14.14 -10.87
N LEU A 189 24.76 14.15 -9.70
CA LEU A 189 24.61 13.09 -8.72
C LEU A 189 23.18 13.05 -8.14
N TYR A 190 22.54 14.19 -7.91
CA TYR A 190 21.14 14.26 -7.51
C TYR A 190 20.19 13.70 -8.59
N VAL A 191 20.46 13.97 -9.87
CA VAL A 191 19.69 13.38 -10.97
C VAL A 191 19.84 11.85 -10.98
N VAL A 192 21.08 11.35 -10.87
CA VAL A 192 21.35 9.91 -10.82
C VAL A 192 20.71 9.25 -9.59
N LEU A 193 20.79 9.89 -8.42
CA LEU A 193 20.14 9.44 -7.19
C LEU A 193 18.61 9.39 -7.34
N SER A 194 18.00 10.40 -7.95
CA SER A 194 16.56 10.45 -8.19
C SER A 194 16.09 9.35 -9.14
N LEU A 195 16.77 9.18 -10.28
CA LEU A 195 16.43 8.15 -11.27
C LEU A 195 16.63 6.73 -10.74
N SER A 196 17.76 6.47 -10.08
CA SER A 196 18.04 5.18 -9.45
C SER A 196 17.09 4.89 -8.29
N GLY A 197 16.82 5.88 -7.44
CA GLY A 197 15.87 5.79 -6.33
C GLY A 197 14.47 5.41 -6.80
N ALA A 198 13.96 6.10 -7.84
CA ALA A 198 12.67 5.77 -8.44
C ALA A 198 12.65 4.34 -9.00
N PHE A 199 13.70 3.92 -9.71
CA PHE A 199 13.83 2.58 -10.26
C PHE A 199 13.81 1.50 -9.16
N PHE A 200 14.70 1.59 -8.18
CA PHE A 200 14.78 0.62 -7.08
C PHE A 200 13.53 0.62 -6.18
N ALA A 201 12.86 1.76 -6.04
CA ALA A 201 11.57 1.84 -5.35
C ALA A 201 10.50 0.98 -6.03
N THR A 202 10.39 1.04 -7.37
CA THR A 202 9.42 0.20 -8.10
C THR A 202 9.75 -1.29 -8.01
N LEU A 203 11.04 -1.65 -8.02
CA LEU A 203 11.50 -3.03 -7.82
C LEU A 203 11.16 -3.54 -6.42
N ASN A 204 11.39 -2.71 -5.40
CA ASN A 204 11.07 -3.05 -4.02
C ASN A 204 9.56 -3.28 -3.84
N VAL A 205 8.73 -2.37 -4.37
CA VAL A 205 7.26 -2.53 -4.35
C VAL A 205 6.86 -3.85 -5.00
N ALA A 206 7.41 -4.19 -6.16
CA ALA A 206 7.11 -5.48 -6.81
C ALA A 206 7.51 -6.68 -5.95
N ALA A 207 8.71 -6.67 -5.36
CA ALA A 207 9.19 -7.75 -4.48
C ALA A 207 8.29 -7.93 -3.24
N ILE A 208 7.82 -6.83 -2.65
CA ILE A 208 6.91 -6.85 -1.51
C ILE A 208 5.51 -7.31 -1.92
N VAL A 209 5.03 -6.89 -3.09
CA VAL A 209 3.75 -7.39 -3.62
C VAL A 209 3.82 -8.90 -3.79
N TRP A 210 4.91 -9.42 -4.34
CA TRP A 210 5.09 -10.86 -4.52
C TRP A 210 5.08 -11.61 -3.18
N ILE A 211 5.88 -11.18 -2.20
CA ILE A 211 5.99 -11.88 -0.92
C ILE A 211 4.68 -11.78 -0.11
N THR A 212 4.00 -10.64 -0.17
CA THR A 212 2.71 -10.42 0.50
C THR A 212 1.61 -11.24 -0.16
N THR A 213 1.60 -11.32 -1.50
CA THR A 213 0.62 -12.14 -2.22
C THR A 213 0.85 -13.62 -1.93
N GLN A 214 2.10 -14.08 -1.87
CA GLN A 214 2.42 -15.44 -1.45
C GLN A 214 1.87 -15.77 -0.06
N TYR A 215 2.06 -14.86 0.92
CA TYR A 215 1.55 -15.03 2.27
C TYR A 215 0.02 -15.10 2.29
N LEU A 216 -0.65 -14.22 1.54
CA LEU A 216 -2.12 -14.15 1.52
C LEU A 216 -2.77 -15.32 0.77
N SER A 217 -2.11 -15.84 -0.28
CA SER A 217 -2.60 -16.98 -1.04
C SER A 217 -2.29 -18.32 -0.36
N VAL A 218 -1.11 -18.45 0.28
CA VAL A 218 -0.64 -19.69 0.91
C VAL A 218 -0.11 -19.38 2.32
N PRO A 219 -0.99 -19.19 3.32
CA PRO A 219 -0.60 -18.70 4.64
C PRO A 219 0.30 -19.66 5.43
N LEU A 220 0.22 -20.97 5.14
CA LEU A 220 1.07 -21.98 5.79
C LEU A 220 2.52 -21.97 5.29
N ARG A 221 2.82 -21.25 4.20
CA ARG A 221 4.17 -21.21 3.62
C ARG A 221 4.98 -20.07 4.25
N PRO A 222 6.17 -20.36 4.82
CA PRO A 222 6.94 -19.36 5.53
C PRO A 222 7.46 -18.28 4.57
N VAL A 223 7.21 -17.03 4.96
CA VAL A 223 7.71 -15.82 4.30
C VAL A 223 9.25 -15.83 4.33
N SER A 224 9.89 -15.73 3.17
CA SER A 224 11.35 -15.80 3.06
C SER A 224 11.92 -14.82 2.02
N VAL A 225 12.82 -13.94 2.48
CA VAL A 225 13.48 -12.90 1.67
C VAL A 225 14.30 -13.53 0.53
N ARG A 226 15.02 -14.61 0.82
CA ARG A 226 15.89 -15.29 -0.17
C ARG A 226 15.10 -15.84 -1.38
N LYS A 227 13.90 -16.39 -1.17
CA LYS A 227 13.08 -16.91 -2.28
C LYS A 227 12.55 -15.77 -3.14
N THR A 228 12.08 -14.69 -2.52
CA THR A 228 11.65 -13.48 -3.23
C THR A 228 12.77 -12.91 -4.08
N LEU A 229 13.98 -12.76 -3.51
CA LEU A 229 15.13 -12.23 -4.25
C LEU A 229 15.50 -13.13 -5.43
N ARG A 230 15.51 -14.45 -5.23
CA ARG A 230 15.75 -15.41 -6.31
C ARG A 230 14.72 -15.28 -7.43
N GLU A 231 13.46 -14.98 -7.11
CA GLU A 231 12.43 -14.77 -8.12
C GLU A 231 12.62 -13.48 -8.91
N VAL A 232 12.99 -12.40 -8.22
CA VAL A 232 13.34 -11.12 -8.86
C VAL A 232 14.52 -11.32 -9.81
N LEU A 233 15.56 -12.04 -9.37
CA LEU A 233 16.75 -12.32 -10.18
C LEU A 233 16.43 -13.25 -11.36
N ARG A 234 15.61 -14.29 -11.15
CA ARG A 234 15.17 -15.22 -12.20
C ARG A 234 14.45 -14.49 -13.34
N ASN A 235 13.64 -13.49 -13.00
CA ASN A 235 12.86 -12.72 -13.97
C ASN A 235 13.46 -11.33 -14.24
N TRP A 236 14.75 -11.12 -13.95
CA TRP A 236 15.38 -9.79 -13.90
C TRP A 236 15.10 -8.96 -15.16
N LYS A 237 15.29 -9.51 -16.36
CA LYS A 237 15.09 -8.80 -17.63
C LYS A 237 13.69 -8.19 -17.78
N ARG A 238 12.66 -8.88 -17.30
CA ARG A 238 11.26 -8.42 -17.41
C ARG A 238 10.94 -7.44 -16.30
N VAL A 239 11.34 -7.77 -15.08
CA VAL A 239 11.06 -6.96 -13.90
C VAL A 239 11.79 -5.62 -14.01
N SER A 240 13.06 -5.60 -14.41
CA SER A 240 13.83 -4.36 -14.62
C SER A 240 13.22 -3.49 -15.73
N ALA A 241 12.85 -4.08 -16.87
CA ALA A 241 12.25 -3.29 -17.96
C ALA A 241 10.88 -2.71 -17.56
N SER A 242 10.05 -3.48 -16.84
CA SER A 242 8.78 -2.98 -16.30
C SER A 242 8.97 -1.93 -15.20
N GLY A 243 10.00 -2.08 -14.36
CA GLY A 243 10.36 -1.13 -13.31
C GLY A 243 10.86 0.19 -13.88
N ALA A 244 11.71 0.16 -14.89
CA ALA A 244 12.17 1.35 -15.60
C ALA A 244 11.00 2.10 -16.26
N LEU A 245 10.09 1.37 -16.92
CA LEU A 245 8.89 1.98 -17.47
C LEU A 245 8.04 2.64 -16.38
N ALA A 246 7.75 1.94 -15.28
CA ALA A 246 6.92 2.45 -14.21
C ALA A 246 7.57 3.65 -13.47
N ALA A 247 8.89 3.67 -13.37
CA ALA A 247 9.65 4.74 -12.72
C ALA A 247 9.74 6.01 -13.59
N PHE A 248 10.04 5.87 -14.88
CA PHE A 248 10.35 7.01 -15.75
C PHE A 248 9.16 7.52 -16.54
N MET A 249 8.16 6.68 -16.85
CA MET A 249 6.99 7.10 -17.62
C MET A 249 6.23 8.27 -16.97
N PRO A 250 5.97 8.30 -15.64
CA PRO A 250 5.32 9.44 -15.00
C PRO A 250 6.12 10.74 -15.14
N ILE A 251 7.45 10.66 -15.02
CA ILE A 251 8.35 11.82 -15.13
C ILE A 251 8.32 12.36 -16.57
N VAL A 252 8.55 11.48 -17.56
CA VAL A 252 8.56 11.86 -18.97
C VAL A 252 7.21 12.44 -19.40
N ALA A 253 6.11 11.81 -19.01
CA ALA A 253 4.77 12.31 -19.33
C ALA A 253 4.48 13.68 -18.68
N ALA A 254 4.95 13.89 -17.44
CA ALA A 254 4.80 15.18 -16.76
C ALA A 254 5.62 16.29 -17.42
N ILE A 255 6.86 16.00 -17.86
CA ILE A 255 7.69 16.94 -18.62
C ILE A 255 7.00 17.30 -19.94
N ILE A 256 6.58 16.31 -20.73
CA ILE A 256 5.90 16.53 -22.02
C ILE A 256 4.62 17.34 -21.82
N GLY A 257 3.80 16.99 -20.82
CA GLY A 257 2.56 17.70 -20.51
C GLY A 257 2.81 19.15 -20.10
N SER A 258 3.79 19.39 -19.23
CA SER A 258 4.19 20.72 -18.77
C SER A 258 4.70 21.59 -19.93
N VAL A 259 5.54 21.04 -20.81
CA VAL A 259 6.08 21.76 -21.99
C VAL A 259 4.98 22.09 -22.98
N LEU A 260 4.04 21.16 -23.21
CA LEU A 260 2.91 21.39 -24.11
C LEU A 260 1.97 22.48 -23.58
N VAL A 261 1.64 22.46 -22.29
CA VAL A 261 0.82 23.51 -21.66
C VAL A 261 1.53 24.85 -21.68
N PHE A 262 2.84 24.88 -21.39
CA PHE A 262 3.66 26.08 -21.50
C PHE A 262 3.60 26.68 -22.92
N ALA A 263 3.78 25.84 -23.95
CA ALA A 263 3.77 26.29 -25.34
C ALA A 263 2.38 26.81 -25.78
N VAL A 264 1.31 26.10 -25.42
CA VAL A 264 -0.06 26.47 -25.80
C VAL A 264 -0.51 27.73 -25.08
N ILE A 265 -0.43 27.77 -23.74
CA ILE A 265 -0.91 28.91 -22.95
C ILE A 265 0.01 30.11 -23.13
N GLY A 266 1.33 29.91 -23.11
CA GLY A 266 2.30 30.97 -23.38
C GLY A 266 2.13 31.55 -24.79
N GLY A 267 1.87 30.70 -25.79
CA GLY A 267 1.55 31.12 -27.15
C GLY A 267 0.26 31.95 -27.24
N MET A 268 -0.83 31.46 -26.65
CA MET A 268 -2.11 32.18 -26.61
C MET A 268 -1.98 33.55 -25.92
N VAL A 269 -1.31 33.62 -24.77
CA VAL A 269 -1.09 34.87 -24.03
C VAL A 269 -0.21 35.83 -24.83
N LYS A 270 0.79 35.33 -25.56
CA LYS A 270 1.63 36.16 -26.44
C LYS A 270 0.81 36.77 -27.57
N VAL A 271 -0.06 35.99 -28.21
CA VAL A 271 -0.96 36.49 -29.28
C VAL A 271 -1.94 37.53 -28.72
N MET A 272 -2.51 37.28 -27.53
CA MET A 272 -3.42 38.22 -26.88
C MET A 272 -2.72 39.51 -26.46
N SER A 273 -1.48 39.42 -25.95
CA SER A 273 -0.65 40.58 -25.62
C SER A 273 -0.35 41.44 -26.86
N MET A 274 -0.05 40.81 -28.00
CA MET A 274 0.14 41.51 -29.28
C MET A 274 -1.14 42.17 -29.79
N ALA A 275 -2.31 41.54 -29.60
CA ALA A 275 -3.59 42.05 -30.08
C ALA A 275 -4.19 43.17 -29.18
N SER A 276 -3.96 43.10 -27.87
CA SER A 276 -4.57 44.02 -26.89
C SER A 276 -3.66 45.17 -26.44
N GLY A 277 -2.38 45.18 -26.85
CA GLY A 277 -1.40 46.18 -26.42
C GLY A 277 -1.03 46.11 -24.93
N LEU A 278 -1.48 45.09 -24.20
CA LEU A 278 -1.18 44.87 -22.79
C LEU A 278 0.15 44.11 -22.67
N ASN A 279 1.06 44.60 -21.82
CA ASN A 279 2.32 43.91 -21.47
C ASN A 279 2.06 42.74 -20.51
N LEU A 280 1.37 41.70 -20.99
CA LEU A 280 1.27 40.44 -20.26
C LEU A 280 2.58 39.67 -20.42
N TYR A 281 3.22 39.32 -19.32
CA TYR A 281 4.41 38.47 -19.30
C TYR A 281 4.06 37.03 -19.68
N ALA A 282 3.88 36.78 -20.98
CA ALA A 282 3.49 35.48 -21.54
C ALA A 282 4.36 34.30 -21.08
N PRO A 283 5.71 34.44 -20.94
CA PRO A 283 6.54 33.36 -20.42
C PRO A 283 6.21 33.00 -18.96
N ILE A 284 5.88 33.98 -18.12
CA ILE A 284 5.57 33.77 -16.69
C ILE A 284 4.22 33.08 -16.54
N VAL A 285 3.22 33.49 -17.33
CA VAL A 285 1.89 32.86 -17.34
C VAL A 285 2.00 31.41 -17.84
N GLY A 286 2.68 31.19 -18.97
CA GLY A 286 2.95 29.85 -19.49
C GLY A 286 3.69 28.97 -18.48
N ALA A 287 4.72 29.51 -17.81
CA ALA A 287 5.49 28.78 -16.80
C ALA A 287 4.65 28.39 -15.59
N SER A 288 3.78 29.29 -15.12
CA SER A 288 2.88 29.04 -13.99
C SER A 288 1.92 27.88 -14.29
N PHE A 289 1.24 27.90 -15.44
CA PHE A 289 0.32 26.83 -15.82
C PHE A 289 1.03 25.51 -16.14
N GLY A 290 2.20 25.56 -16.79
CA GLY A 290 3.03 24.38 -17.02
C GLY A 290 3.46 23.72 -15.69
N GLY A 291 3.94 24.54 -14.74
CA GLY A 291 4.33 24.10 -13.40
C GLY A 291 3.19 23.45 -12.62
N LEU A 292 1.97 23.97 -12.71
CA LEU A 292 0.78 23.34 -12.11
C LEU A 292 0.38 22.03 -12.79
N THR A 293 0.63 21.90 -14.09
CA THR A 293 0.30 20.69 -14.86
C THR A 293 1.21 19.52 -14.53
N PHE A 294 2.49 19.79 -14.26
CA PHE A 294 3.48 18.77 -13.95
C PHE A 294 3.05 17.78 -12.84
N PRO A 295 2.72 18.22 -11.60
CA PRO A 295 2.33 17.29 -10.53
C PRO A 295 1.03 16.55 -10.84
N ILE A 296 0.08 17.17 -11.56
CA ILE A 296 -1.19 16.56 -11.94
C ILE A 296 -0.95 15.40 -12.90
N VAL A 297 -0.21 15.65 -14.00
CA VAL A 297 0.09 14.63 -15.01
C VAL A 297 0.96 13.53 -14.41
N PHE A 298 1.97 13.90 -13.62
CA PHE A 298 2.81 12.95 -12.89
C PHE A 298 1.95 12.00 -12.05
N PHE A 299 1.06 12.55 -11.22
CA PHE A 299 0.23 11.75 -10.32
C PHE A 299 -0.74 10.83 -11.08
N VAL A 300 -1.41 11.32 -12.12
CA VAL A 300 -2.34 10.52 -12.93
C VAL A 300 -1.64 9.36 -13.64
N VAL A 301 -0.45 9.62 -14.21
CA VAL A 301 0.34 8.59 -14.90
C VAL A 301 0.94 7.62 -13.89
N TYR A 302 1.40 8.10 -12.73
CA TYR A 302 1.86 7.26 -11.63
C TYR A 302 0.79 6.27 -11.16
N VAL A 303 -0.44 6.74 -10.90
CA VAL A 303 -1.57 5.87 -10.51
C VAL A 303 -1.84 4.81 -11.57
N SER A 304 -1.74 5.18 -12.86
CA SER A 304 -1.93 4.24 -13.97
C SER A 304 -0.81 3.20 -14.09
N CYS A 305 0.42 3.58 -13.71
CA CYS A 305 1.61 2.74 -13.77
C CYS A 305 1.87 1.95 -12.47
N LEU A 306 1.15 2.25 -11.39
CA LEU A 306 1.38 1.71 -10.05
C LEU A 306 1.47 0.18 -10.00
N LEU A 307 0.62 -0.51 -10.77
CA LEU A 307 0.55 -1.97 -10.81
C LEU A 307 1.39 -2.60 -11.94
N VAL A 308 2.13 -1.83 -12.74
CA VAL A 308 2.87 -2.36 -13.90
C VAL A 308 3.98 -3.32 -13.47
N THR A 309 4.87 -2.91 -12.58
CA THR A 309 5.97 -3.75 -12.09
C THR A 309 5.47 -4.96 -11.29
N PRO A 310 4.50 -4.80 -10.36
CA PRO A 310 3.91 -5.94 -9.67
C PRO A 310 3.21 -6.94 -10.60
N VAL A 311 2.46 -6.47 -11.60
CA VAL A 311 1.80 -7.35 -12.59
C VAL A 311 2.83 -8.07 -13.45
N ALA A 312 3.90 -7.40 -13.88
CA ALA A 312 4.97 -8.03 -14.65
C ALA A 312 5.67 -9.14 -13.84
N MET A 313 5.86 -8.92 -12.53
CA MET A 313 6.43 -9.91 -11.63
C MET A 313 5.48 -11.09 -11.36
N MET A 314 4.21 -10.83 -11.08
CA MET A 314 3.21 -11.85 -10.70
C MET A 314 2.69 -12.66 -11.90
N GLU A 315 2.35 -11.98 -12.99
CA GLU A 315 1.70 -12.58 -14.14
C GLU A 315 2.70 -13.02 -15.22
N ARG A 316 3.99 -12.69 -15.08
CA ARG A 316 5.08 -12.98 -16.03
C ARG A 316 4.82 -12.45 -17.45
N THR A 317 4.08 -11.36 -17.55
CA THR A 317 3.66 -10.74 -18.81
C THR A 317 4.79 -9.95 -19.48
N ARG A 318 4.67 -9.70 -20.79
CA ARG A 318 5.54 -8.74 -21.48
C ARG A 318 5.15 -7.31 -21.08
N ILE A 319 6.07 -6.37 -21.23
CA ILE A 319 5.90 -4.96 -20.82
C ILE A 319 4.58 -4.36 -21.32
N ARG A 320 4.26 -4.52 -22.61
CA ARG A 320 3.05 -3.95 -23.23
C ARG A 320 1.76 -4.57 -22.70
N GLU A 321 1.77 -5.87 -22.45
CA GLU A 321 0.63 -6.61 -21.88
C GLU A 321 0.44 -6.24 -20.41
N GLY A 322 1.53 -6.20 -19.64
CA GLY A 322 1.54 -5.77 -18.25
C GLY A 322 1.00 -4.35 -18.07
N PHE A 323 1.34 -3.42 -18.97
CA PHE A 323 0.79 -2.07 -18.95
C PHE A 323 -0.73 -2.02 -19.19
N ARG A 324 -1.21 -2.70 -20.23
CA ARG A 324 -2.66 -2.78 -20.52
C ARG A 324 -3.41 -3.43 -19.36
N ARG A 325 -2.83 -4.48 -18.79
CA ARG A 325 -3.36 -5.23 -17.66
C ARG A 325 -3.43 -4.36 -16.41
N SER A 326 -2.36 -3.65 -16.06
CA SER A 326 -2.33 -2.66 -14.97
C SER A 326 -3.44 -1.63 -15.13
N ARG A 327 -3.56 -1.01 -16.31
CA ARG A 327 -4.59 -0.01 -16.58
C ARG A 327 -6.01 -0.57 -16.43
N LYS A 328 -6.25 -1.81 -16.82
CA LYS A 328 -7.56 -2.49 -16.64
C LYS A 328 -7.87 -2.71 -15.15
N LEU A 329 -6.88 -3.15 -14.36
CA LEU A 329 -7.02 -3.35 -12.92
C LEU A 329 -7.28 -2.03 -12.18
N VAL A 330 -6.48 -0.99 -12.47
CA VAL A 330 -6.64 0.35 -11.87
C VAL A 330 -8.01 0.94 -12.21
N LYS A 331 -8.49 0.81 -13.46
CA LYS A 331 -9.83 1.29 -13.85
C LYS A 331 -10.96 0.64 -13.05
N ARG A 332 -10.86 -0.65 -12.72
CA ARG A 332 -11.88 -1.39 -11.93
C ARG A 332 -12.00 -0.86 -10.50
N ALA A 333 -10.93 -0.32 -9.92
CA ALA A 333 -10.93 0.20 -8.56
C ALA A 333 -10.24 1.57 -8.49
N PHE A 334 -10.66 2.49 -9.37
CA PHE A 334 -10.00 3.78 -9.57
C PHE A 334 -9.93 4.61 -8.30
N VAL A 335 -11.05 4.79 -7.61
CA VAL A 335 -11.14 5.58 -6.36
C VAL A 335 -10.19 5.04 -5.29
N THR A 336 -10.13 3.72 -5.12
CA THR A 336 -9.25 3.11 -4.11
C THR A 336 -7.78 3.15 -4.50
N SER A 337 -7.47 3.09 -5.81
CA SER A 337 -6.11 3.22 -6.32
C SER A 337 -5.62 4.66 -6.18
N LEU A 338 -6.49 5.63 -6.47
CA LEU A 338 -6.25 7.06 -6.30
C LEU A 338 -6.02 7.42 -4.84
N ALA A 339 -6.90 6.95 -3.94
CA ALA A 339 -6.76 7.17 -2.50
C ALA A 339 -5.50 6.51 -1.93
N ALA A 340 -5.16 5.29 -2.38
CA ALA A 340 -3.91 4.64 -1.98
C ALA A 340 -2.69 5.45 -2.45
N ALA A 341 -2.69 5.91 -3.71
CA ALA A 341 -1.61 6.75 -4.23
C ALA A 341 -1.50 8.07 -3.47
N ALA A 342 -2.62 8.74 -3.18
CA ALA A 342 -2.61 9.97 -2.40
C ALA A 342 -1.96 9.76 -1.02
N ILE A 343 -2.28 8.67 -0.32
CA ILE A 343 -1.64 8.34 0.96
C ILE A 343 -0.14 8.07 0.81
N MET A 344 0.25 7.33 -0.23
CA MET A 344 1.66 7.01 -0.51
C MET A 344 2.51 8.27 -0.78
N PHE A 345 1.91 9.38 -1.23
CA PHE A 345 2.60 10.67 -1.36
C PHE A 345 2.46 11.56 -0.12
N LEU A 346 1.27 11.59 0.48
CA LEU A 346 0.96 12.47 1.62
C LEU A 346 1.77 12.08 2.86
N VAL A 347 1.90 10.79 3.15
CA VAL A 347 2.59 10.31 4.36
C VAL A 347 4.08 10.69 4.34
N PRO A 348 4.86 10.39 3.26
CA PRO A 348 6.23 10.89 3.16
C PRO A 348 6.30 12.41 3.16
N ALA A 349 5.42 13.14 2.46
CA ALA A 349 5.47 14.60 2.44
C ALA A 349 5.29 15.23 3.83
N ILE A 350 4.34 14.72 4.63
CA ILE A 350 4.13 15.16 6.01
C ILE A 350 5.37 14.86 6.85
N LEU A 351 5.90 13.64 6.77
CA LEU A 351 7.09 13.24 7.52
C LEU A 351 8.32 14.08 7.15
N ALA A 352 8.53 14.39 5.87
CA ALA A 352 9.60 15.25 5.41
C ALA A 352 9.44 16.67 5.95
N GLY A 353 8.22 17.20 5.90
CA GLY A 353 7.89 18.51 6.47
C GLY A 353 8.14 18.57 7.97
N CYS A 354 7.71 17.55 8.73
CA CYS A 354 7.97 17.45 10.17
C CYS A 354 9.46 17.35 10.48
N LEU A 355 10.22 16.54 9.72
CA LEU A 355 11.66 16.41 9.90
C LEU A 355 12.38 17.74 9.61
N SER A 356 12.03 18.40 8.50
CA SER A 356 12.57 19.71 8.14
C SER A 356 12.25 20.77 9.21
N PHE A 357 11.02 20.78 9.72
CA PHE A 357 10.61 21.69 10.79
C PHE A 357 11.41 21.45 12.08
N PHE A 358 11.55 20.20 12.52
CA PHE A 358 12.31 19.84 13.73
C PHE A 358 13.78 20.27 13.63
N VAL A 359 14.36 20.03 12.47
CA VAL A 359 15.74 20.41 12.15
C VAL A 359 15.91 21.93 12.16
N GLN A 360 14.98 22.70 11.58
CA GLN A 360 15.03 24.17 11.61
C GLN A 360 14.85 24.75 13.03
N VAL A 361 13.95 24.18 13.83
CA VAL A 361 13.75 24.59 15.23
C VAL A 361 15.03 24.34 16.04
N THR A 362 15.67 23.19 15.83
CA THR A 362 16.93 22.83 16.50
C THR A 362 18.06 23.75 16.08
N ALA A 363 18.16 24.07 14.78
CA ALA A 363 19.16 25.02 14.26
C ALA A 363 18.98 26.41 14.88
N LYS A 364 17.74 26.91 14.98
CA LYS A 364 17.43 28.22 15.57
C LYS A 364 17.78 28.28 17.06
N ALA A 365 17.61 27.17 17.80
CA ALA A 365 17.98 27.09 19.22
C ALA A 365 19.50 27.09 19.45
N TYR A 366 20.29 26.70 18.45
CA TYR A 366 21.75 26.57 18.56
C TYR A 366 22.54 27.75 17.97
N SER A 367 21.85 28.69 17.31
CA SER A 367 22.47 29.93 16.84
C SER A 367 22.54 30.93 18.00
N PRO A 368 23.73 31.29 18.53
CA PRO A 368 23.82 32.37 19.49
C PRO A 368 23.34 33.65 18.80
N SER A 369 22.32 34.28 19.39
CA SER A 369 21.90 35.63 19.01
C SER A 369 23.13 36.54 19.05
N LYS A 370 23.52 37.12 17.91
CA LYS A 370 24.43 38.27 17.93
C LYS A 370 23.83 39.31 18.88
N PRO A 371 24.56 39.83 19.88
CA PRO A 371 24.06 40.95 20.65
C PRO A 371 23.87 42.12 19.70
N ASP A 372 22.69 42.75 19.76
CA ASP A 372 22.37 43.94 19.00
C ASP A 372 23.46 45.00 19.24
N ALA A 373 24.03 45.51 18.15
CA ALA A 373 25.10 46.50 18.18
C ALA A 373 24.57 47.91 18.52
N ASP A 374 23.76 48.02 19.59
CA ASP A 374 23.22 49.28 20.11
C ASP A 374 23.95 49.72 21.40
N THR A 375 25.27 49.55 21.43
CA THR A 375 26.15 50.18 22.44
C THR A 375 27.36 50.81 21.75
N ALA A 376 27.11 51.90 21.03
CA ALA A 376 28.13 52.90 20.74
C ALA A 376 27.68 54.24 21.34
N THR A 377 28.56 54.80 22.15
CA THR A 377 28.49 56.04 22.92
C THR A 377 28.02 57.27 22.13
N PRO A 378 27.38 58.27 22.77
CA PRO A 378 26.91 59.47 22.10
C PRO A 378 28.04 60.49 21.93
N THR A 379 28.29 60.93 20.69
CA THR A 379 28.92 62.23 20.43
C THR A 379 27.91 63.11 19.71
N THR A 380 27.55 64.16 20.43
CA THR A 380 26.77 65.33 20.06
C THR A 380 27.27 65.94 18.75
N ASP A 381 26.38 66.16 17.77
CA ASP A 381 26.12 67.52 17.31
C ASP A 381 24.81 67.66 16.53
N GLN A 382 24.23 68.83 16.71
CA GLN A 382 22.90 69.27 16.32
C GLN A 382 22.81 69.51 14.80
N SER A 383 21.67 69.20 14.17
CA SER A 383 20.76 70.25 13.67
C SER A 383 19.46 69.70 13.07
N GLN A 384 18.46 70.56 13.08
CA GLN A 384 17.02 70.38 12.94
C GLN A 384 16.53 70.05 11.52
N ASN A 385 15.51 69.19 11.44
CA ASN A 385 14.15 69.44 10.90
C ASN A 385 13.56 68.05 10.59
N GLY A 386 12.46 67.60 11.20
CA GLY A 386 11.18 68.28 11.32
C GLY A 386 10.18 67.42 10.56
N ASP A 387 9.67 66.35 11.19
CA ASP A 387 8.23 66.14 11.34
C ASP A 387 7.89 64.80 11.99
N ILE A 388 6.90 64.90 12.87
CA ILE A 388 6.42 63.90 13.81
C ILE A 388 5.49 62.94 13.08
N GLN A 389 5.77 61.63 13.14
CA GLN A 389 4.70 60.62 13.15
C GLN A 389 4.91 59.60 14.28
N ILE A 390 4.19 59.91 15.37
CA ILE A 390 3.51 59.02 16.31
C ILE A 390 3.98 57.56 16.30
N ASN A 391 4.90 57.27 17.21
CA ASN A 391 5.05 55.93 17.77
C ASN A 391 3.84 55.61 18.65
N THR A 392 3.03 54.64 18.23
CA THR A 392 2.30 53.77 19.17
C THR A 392 2.95 52.40 19.12
N SER A 393 3.69 52.11 20.18
CA SER A 393 4.21 50.79 20.50
C SER A 393 3.06 49.79 20.61
N THR A 394 3.26 48.55 20.18
CA THR A 394 3.27 47.39 21.09
C THR A 394 3.35 46.04 20.36
N SER A 395 4.26 45.22 20.91
CA SER A 395 4.05 43.80 21.19
C SER A 395 4.30 42.75 20.09
N LYS A 396 5.36 41.98 20.36
CA LYS A 396 5.45 40.51 20.41
C LYS A 396 5.03 39.72 19.18
N GLY A 397 5.99 38.95 18.67
CA GLY A 397 5.82 37.56 18.24
C GLY A 397 4.50 37.25 17.53
N GLY A 398 4.32 37.77 16.32
CA GLY A 398 3.19 37.46 15.45
C GLY A 398 3.68 36.98 14.09
N PHE A 399 3.19 35.82 13.66
CA PHE A 399 3.38 35.26 12.33
C PHE A 399 2.65 36.16 11.31
N ASP A 400 3.37 36.83 10.42
CA ASP A 400 2.77 37.74 9.42
C ASP A 400 2.38 36.98 8.13
N TRP A 401 1.08 36.88 7.87
CA TRP A 401 0.47 36.36 6.64
C TRP A 401 0.22 37.52 5.66
N SER A 402 1.26 38.20 5.20
CA SER A 402 1.12 39.24 4.16
C SER A 402 1.35 38.66 2.75
N LEU A 403 0.24 38.33 2.06
CA LEU A 403 0.18 38.03 0.62
C LEU A 403 0.11 39.35 -0.18
N GLY A 404 1.20 40.12 -0.14
CA GLY A 404 1.44 41.25 -1.04
C GLY A 404 2.71 40.98 -1.86
N PRO A 405 2.89 41.57 -3.06
CA PRO A 405 4.10 41.39 -3.84
C PRO A 405 5.27 42.01 -3.08
N LYS A 406 6.00 41.19 -2.31
CA LYS A 406 7.29 41.58 -1.76
C LYS A 406 8.20 41.77 -2.96
N HIS A 407 8.58 43.01 -3.25
CA HIS A 407 9.65 43.30 -4.19
C HIS A 407 10.91 42.61 -3.65
N ALA A 408 11.20 41.43 -4.19
CA ALA A 408 12.47 40.78 -4.00
C ALA A 408 13.50 41.61 -4.78
N SER A 409 14.12 42.59 -4.10
CA SER A 409 15.43 43.07 -4.53
C SER A 409 16.32 41.83 -4.66
N PRO A 410 17.09 41.70 -5.76
CA PRO A 410 18.04 40.61 -5.90
C PRO A 410 19.05 40.76 -4.76
N ALA A 411 18.90 39.93 -3.73
CA ALA A 411 19.86 39.87 -2.66
C ALA A 411 21.18 39.40 -3.28
N VAL A 412 22.12 40.32 -3.45
CA VAL A 412 23.53 39.97 -3.60
C VAL A 412 23.82 39.08 -2.39
N PRO A 413 24.20 37.80 -2.57
CA PRO A 413 24.40 36.92 -1.44
C PRO A 413 25.53 37.51 -0.61
N GLU A 414 25.21 38.02 0.57
CA GLU A 414 26.25 38.38 1.53
C GLU A 414 27.15 37.16 1.71
N PRO A 415 28.48 37.35 1.78
CA PRO A 415 29.40 36.25 1.97
C PRO A 415 29.08 35.58 3.30
N MET A 416 28.33 34.47 3.25
CA MET A 416 28.05 33.68 4.43
C MET A 416 29.38 33.28 5.06
N ASP A 417 29.52 33.56 6.35
CA ASP A 417 30.67 33.15 7.15
C ASP A 417 30.87 31.63 6.99
N MET A 418 32.11 31.18 6.97
CA MET A 418 32.45 29.77 6.74
C MET A 418 31.78 28.85 7.78
N GLN A 419 31.57 29.38 8.99
CA GLN A 419 30.82 28.70 10.05
C GLN A 419 29.35 28.45 9.68
N ASP A 420 28.68 29.39 9.04
CA ASP A 420 27.27 29.25 8.68
C ASP A 420 27.07 28.33 7.46
N LYS A 421 28.03 28.32 6.52
CA LYS A 421 28.10 27.32 5.43
C LYS A 421 28.24 25.89 5.96
N ILE A 422 29.10 25.71 6.97
CA ILE A 422 29.30 24.40 7.61
C ILE A 422 28.04 23.97 8.35
N LYS A 423 27.44 24.85 9.16
CA LYS A 423 26.17 24.56 9.87
C LYS A 423 25.06 24.15 8.90
N HIS A 424 24.86 24.92 7.83
CA HIS A 424 23.83 24.60 6.83
C HIS A 424 24.05 23.21 6.21
N THR A 425 25.30 22.88 5.87
CA THR A 425 25.64 21.62 5.22
C THR A 425 25.52 20.43 6.17
N VAL A 426 25.91 20.59 7.43
CA VAL A 426 25.71 19.59 8.49
C VAL A 426 24.22 19.34 8.71
N LEU A 427 23.43 20.41 8.75
CA LEU A 427 21.99 20.35 8.94
C LEU A 427 21.28 19.61 7.79
N GLU A 428 21.64 19.94 6.55
CA GLU A 428 21.14 19.28 5.34
C GLU A 428 21.53 17.79 5.31
N SER A 429 22.78 17.48 5.70
CA SER A 429 23.28 16.10 5.80
C SER A 429 22.53 15.31 6.87
N ALA A 430 22.23 15.93 8.02
CA ALA A 430 21.47 15.29 9.10
C ALA A 430 20.06 14.91 8.63
N VAL A 431 19.37 15.79 7.91
CA VAL A 431 18.05 15.49 7.31
C VAL A 431 18.15 14.25 6.43
N GLN A 432 19.14 14.18 5.55
CA GLN A 432 19.32 13.03 4.64
C GLN A 432 19.59 11.72 5.39
N ILE A 433 20.42 11.77 6.44
CA ILE A 433 20.74 10.59 7.26
C ILE A 433 19.49 10.05 7.98
N PHE A 434 18.68 10.93 8.59
CA PHE A 434 17.45 10.52 9.27
C PHE A 434 16.33 10.12 8.30
N TRP A 435 16.32 10.70 7.10
CA TRP A 435 15.35 10.40 6.06
C TRP A 435 15.49 8.97 5.53
N LEU A 436 16.72 8.43 5.48
CA LEU A 436 17.00 7.15 4.86
C LEU A 436 16.32 5.95 5.55
N PRO A 437 16.43 5.74 6.89
CA PRO A 437 15.68 4.69 7.58
C PRO A 437 14.17 4.85 7.43
N LEU A 438 13.68 6.09 7.49
CA LEU A 438 12.26 6.39 7.35
C LEU A 438 11.75 5.99 5.97
N GLN A 439 12.53 6.24 4.92
CA GLN A 439 12.21 5.85 3.55
C GLN A 439 12.13 4.32 3.38
N ILE A 440 13.04 3.57 4.01
CA ILE A 440 12.99 2.09 4.01
C ILE A 440 11.68 1.60 4.63
N ILE A 441 11.29 2.15 5.78
CA ILE A 441 10.03 1.82 6.47
C ILE A 441 8.83 2.17 5.58
N MET A 442 8.78 3.39 5.04
CA MET A 442 7.65 3.86 4.22
C MET A 442 7.50 3.06 2.92
N LEU A 443 8.60 2.77 2.25
CA LEU A 443 8.58 2.00 1.01
C LEU A 443 8.13 0.56 1.27
N SER A 444 8.56 -0.02 2.40
CA SER A 444 8.15 -1.36 2.78
C SER A 444 6.65 -1.47 3.05
N PHE A 445 6.08 -0.47 3.73
CA PHE A 445 4.64 -0.39 4.00
C PHE A 445 3.82 -0.12 2.73
N THR A 446 4.32 0.76 1.86
CA THR A 446 3.75 1.09 0.54
C THR A 446 3.58 -0.17 -0.31
N GLY A 447 4.59 -1.04 -0.36
CA GLY A 447 4.50 -2.31 -1.09
C GLY A 447 3.35 -3.21 -0.65
N ILE A 448 3.03 -3.24 0.65
CA ILE A 448 1.92 -4.04 1.20
C ILE A 448 0.57 -3.44 0.79
N ILE A 449 0.45 -2.10 0.82
CA ILE A 449 -0.75 -1.41 0.32
C ILE A 449 -1.01 -1.77 -1.14
N VAL A 450 0.03 -1.72 -1.97
CA VAL A 450 -0.05 -2.09 -3.40
C VAL A 450 -0.42 -3.57 -3.58
N ALA A 451 0.07 -4.46 -2.70
CA ALA A 451 -0.27 -5.88 -2.75
C ALA A 451 -1.75 -6.13 -2.49
N LEU A 452 -2.29 -5.49 -1.45
CA LEU A 452 -3.71 -5.56 -1.10
C LEU A 452 -4.57 -4.94 -2.21
N LEU A 453 -4.11 -3.85 -2.82
CA LEU A 453 -4.79 -3.22 -3.96
C LEU A 453 -4.79 -4.15 -5.20
N TYR A 454 -3.67 -4.80 -5.49
CA TYR A 454 -3.57 -5.79 -6.58
C TYR A 454 -4.57 -6.93 -6.39
N ILE A 455 -4.61 -7.52 -5.19
CA ILE A 455 -5.55 -8.58 -4.86
C ILE A 455 -7.00 -8.09 -4.97
N LYS A 456 -7.31 -6.93 -4.39
CA LYS A 456 -8.65 -6.34 -4.42
C LYS A 456 -9.13 -6.09 -5.85
N THR A 457 -8.27 -5.54 -6.70
CA THR A 457 -8.60 -5.23 -8.10
C THR A 457 -8.80 -6.48 -8.97
N ARG A 458 -8.08 -7.57 -8.69
CA ARG A 458 -8.30 -8.87 -9.35
C ARG A 458 -9.64 -9.49 -8.93
N LEU A 459 -9.91 -9.55 -7.63
CA LEU A 459 -11.16 -10.11 -7.10
C LEU A 459 -12.39 -9.32 -7.58
N ALA A 460 -12.29 -7.97 -7.66
CA ALA A 460 -13.35 -7.14 -8.23
C ALA A 460 -13.62 -7.42 -9.72
N GLY A 461 -12.65 -8.04 -10.41
CA GLY A 461 -12.78 -8.48 -11.80
C GLY A 461 -13.37 -9.87 -11.99
N GLY A 462 -13.75 -10.57 -10.91
CA GLY A 462 -14.22 -11.96 -10.93
C GLY A 462 -13.12 -12.99 -11.15
N GLU A 463 -11.85 -12.61 -11.00
CA GLU A 463 -10.73 -13.52 -11.18
C GLU A 463 -10.46 -14.29 -9.88
N SER A 464 -10.35 -15.62 -9.98
CA SER A 464 -10.16 -16.48 -8.82
C SER A 464 -8.77 -16.33 -8.20
N MET A 465 -8.68 -16.59 -6.90
CA MET A 465 -7.38 -16.76 -6.23
C MET A 465 -6.66 -18.05 -6.60
N HIS A 466 -7.33 -18.99 -7.26
CA HIS A 466 -6.79 -20.32 -7.56
C HIS A 466 -5.54 -20.23 -8.44
N ASP A 467 -5.57 -19.42 -9.50
CA ASP A 467 -4.43 -19.19 -10.40
C ASP A 467 -3.18 -18.70 -9.65
N LEU A 468 -3.36 -17.93 -8.57
CA LEU A 468 -2.26 -17.43 -7.75
C LEU A 468 -1.71 -18.52 -6.83
N ILE A 469 -2.60 -19.31 -6.22
CA ILE A 469 -2.21 -20.44 -5.38
C ILE A 469 -1.39 -21.44 -6.20
N GLU A 470 -1.87 -21.85 -7.39
CA GLU A 470 -1.16 -22.81 -8.25
C GLU A 470 0.26 -22.31 -8.60
N ARG A 471 0.41 -21.01 -8.91
CA ARG A 471 1.72 -20.41 -9.21
C ARG A 471 2.70 -20.53 -8.04
N PHE A 472 2.23 -20.34 -6.81
CA PHE A 472 3.08 -20.42 -5.62
C PHE A 472 3.32 -21.86 -5.15
N GLU A 473 2.37 -22.77 -5.40
CA GLU A 473 2.53 -24.20 -5.12
C GLU A 473 3.56 -24.85 -6.06
N ASP A 474 3.54 -24.51 -7.34
CA ASP A 474 4.48 -25.04 -8.35
C ASP A 474 5.94 -24.60 -8.12
N GLU A 475 6.18 -23.49 -7.42
CA GLU A 475 7.54 -23.03 -7.08
C GLU A 475 8.22 -23.85 -5.96
N GLY A 476 7.45 -24.65 -5.21
CA GLY A 476 7.93 -25.31 -3.99
C GLY A 476 8.47 -26.73 -4.17
N ARG A 477 8.14 -27.40 -5.29
CA ARG A 477 8.57 -28.78 -5.53
C ARG A 477 9.28 -28.82 -6.89
N PRO A 478 10.58 -29.18 -6.98
CA PRO A 478 11.05 -29.73 -8.24
C PRO A 478 10.15 -30.93 -8.51
N ARG A 479 9.26 -30.83 -9.50
CA ARG A 479 8.44 -31.98 -9.87
C ARG A 479 9.43 -33.03 -10.30
N LYS A 480 9.57 -34.10 -9.50
CA LYS A 480 10.29 -35.28 -9.96
C LYS A 480 9.63 -35.69 -11.27
N LYS A 481 10.39 -36.13 -12.28
CA LYS A 481 9.86 -36.49 -13.62
C LYS A 481 8.58 -37.34 -13.58
N TRP A 482 8.38 -38.14 -12.53
CA TRP A 482 7.15 -38.92 -12.32
C TRP A 482 5.90 -38.07 -12.01
N GLN A 483 6.01 -36.97 -11.26
CA GLN A 483 4.88 -36.07 -10.95
C GLN A 483 4.41 -35.32 -12.20
N GLU A 484 5.34 -34.93 -13.08
CA GLU A 484 5.03 -34.39 -14.40
C GLU A 484 4.32 -35.42 -15.28
N ARG A 485 4.79 -36.67 -15.29
CA ARG A 485 4.12 -37.76 -16.01
C ARG A 485 2.71 -38.03 -15.48
N VAL A 486 2.52 -38.04 -14.17
CA VAL A 486 1.19 -38.23 -13.56
C VAL A 486 0.26 -37.07 -13.91
N ARG A 487 0.73 -35.81 -13.82
CA ARG A 487 -0.07 -34.65 -14.21
C ARG A 487 -0.39 -34.67 -15.71
N GLN A 488 0.56 -35.01 -16.57
CA GLN A 488 0.30 -35.17 -18.01
C GLN A 488 -0.76 -36.25 -18.27
N ARG A 489 -0.73 -37.37 -17.54
CA ARG A 489 -1.78 -38.39 -17.61
C ARG A 489 -3.14 -37.88 -17.14
N LEU A 490 -3.17 -37.07 -16.07
CA LEU A 490 -4.41 -36.47 -15.55
C LEU A 490 -5.00 -35.41 -16.49
N ILE A 491 -4.13 -34.67 -17.19
CA ILE A 491 -4.52 -33.72 -18.25
C ILE A 491 -5.03 -34.49 -19.47
N GLN A 492 -4.32 -35.53 -19.90
CA GLN A 492 -4.77 -36.42 -20.99
C GLN A 492 -6.08 -37.13 -20.67
N SER A 493 -6.29 -37.50 -19.40
CA SER A 493 -7.54 -38.11 -18.95
C SER A 493 -8.67 -37.11 -18.69
N GLY A 494 -8.46 -35.81 -18.97
CA GLY A 494 -9.47 -34.76 -18.78
C GLY A 494 -9.86 -34.49 -17.32
N ARG A 495 -9.14 -35.04 -16.33
CA ARG A 495 -9.44 -34.84 -14.91
C ARG A 495 -8.94 -33.49 -14.39
N ILE A 496 -7.99 -32.88 -15.09
CA ILE A 496 -7.42 -31.58 -14.78
C ILE A 496 -7.34 -30.78 -16.10
N PRO A 497 -7.72 -29.49 -16.12
CA PRO A 497 -7.61 -28.65 -17.32
C PRO A 497 -6.17 -28.52 -17.82
N SER A 498 -6.01 -28.45 -19.15
CA SER A 498 -4.71 -28.42 -19.84
C SER A 498 -4.01 -27.06 -19.84
N LYS A 499 -4.65 -26.01 -19.34
CA LYS A 499 -4.07 -24.67 -19.23
C LYS A 499 -4.09 -24.16 -17.78
N PRO A 500 -3.01 -23.52 -17.33
CA PRO A 500 -2.96 -22.80 -16.05
C PRO A 500 -3.70 -21.46 -16.12
#